data_AF-A0A9W9L9S1-F1
#
_entry.id   AF-A0A9W9L9S1-F1
#
_cell.length_a   1.000
_cell.length_b   1.000
_cell.length_c   1.000
_cell.angle_alpha   90.00
_cell.angle_beta   90.00
_cell.angle_gamma   90.00
#
_symmetry.space_group_name_H-M   'P 1'
#
loop_
_entity.id
_entity.type
_entity.pdbx_description
1 polymer ?
#
loop_
_entity_poly.entity_id
_entity_poly.type
_entity_poly.pdbx_seq_one_letter_code
_entity_poly.pdbx_strand_id
1 'polypeptide(L)'
;MNTTPEHILGIVDALVSDENPARDEDTLDFQRCARLHNYLVAYAYMARNGTNTPNLDALASGSWFFNQPNENIEVIRARLDPSLNSFPDSIYDPTPGFFYWVSRLRMKLADESFPLEDNDFEDKERVVVIYDTSPYLGSHCLGVVYDQLNHRASFPLTIENTESIEPVAEHWDMWFPLETILTLWIHMLRMGKITADPRNERNLSNEEATSRHQIGLWCWHP
;
A
#
# COMPACT_ATOMS: atom_id res chain seq x y z
N MET A 1 -16.15 -11.17 1.74
CA MET A 1 -16.25 -11.46 0.28
C MET A 1 -15.92 -12.93 0.07
N ASN A 2 -16.75 -13.67 -0.68
CA ASN A 2 -16.40 -15.03 -1.14
C ASN A 2 -15.66 -14.90 -2.48
N THR A 3 -14.41 -14.51 -2.40
CA THR A 3 -13.50 -14.36 -3.54
C THR A 3 -12.88 -15.72 -3.83
N THR A 4 -12.76 -16.15 -5.09
CA THR A 4 -11.98 -17.36 -5.41
C THR A 4 -10.52 -17.01 -5.66
N PRO A 5 -9.57 -17.96 -5.57
CA PRO A 5 -8.16 -17.69 -5.91
C PRO A 5 -8.00 -17.14 -7.32
N GLU A 6 -8.77 -17.66 -8.28
CA GLU A 6 -8.75 -17.20 -9.68
C GLU A 6 -9.19 -15.75 -9.80
N HIS A 7 -10.19 -15.33 -9.01
CA HIS A 7 -10.64 -13.94 -9.00
C HIS A 7 -9.60 -12.99 -8.40
N ILE A 8 -8.88 -13.41 -7.35
CA ILE A 8 -7.82 -12.58 -6.74
C ILE A 8 -6.62 -12.45 -7.67
N LEU A 9 -6.28 -13.50 -8.41
CA LEU A 9 -5.16 -13.48 -9.36
C LEU A 9 -5.53 -12.85 -10.71
N GLY A 10 -6.81 -12.90 -11.09
CA GLY A 10 -7.38 -12.27 -12.28
C GLY A 10 -7.63 -10.78 -12.05
N ILE A 11 -6.61 -9.96 -12.28
CA ILE A 11 -6.66 -8.50 -12.06
C ILE A 11 -6.52 -7.66 -13.35
N VAL A 12 -6.53 -8.28 -14.53
CA VAL A 12 -6.27 -7.55 -15.79
C VAL A 12 -7.26 -6.40 -15.99
N ASP A 13 -8.52 -6.63 -15.67
CA ASP A 13 -9.61 -5.65 -15.70
C ASP A 13 -9.59 -4.65 -14.52
N ALA A 14 -8.71 -4.85 -13.54
CA ALA A 14 -8.47 -3.88 -12.45
C ALA A 14 -7.24 -3.01 -12.67
N LEU A 15 -6.32 -3.38 -13.58
CA LEU A 15 -5.12 -2.57 -13.85
C LEU A 15 -5.47 -1.26 -14.53
N VAL A 16 -4.78 -0.19 -14.14
CA VAL A 16 -4.83 1.09 -14.86
C VAL A 16 -4.07 0.97 -16.19
N SER A 17 -4.75 1.25 -17.29
CA SER A 17 -4.17 1.32 -18.64
C SER A 17 -4.95 2.34 -19.48
N ASP A 18 -4.52 2.56 -20.73
CA ASP A 18 -5.24 3.43 -21.65
C ASP A 18 -6.67 2.93 -21.94
N GLU A 19 -6.88 1.61 -21.97
CA GLU A 19 -8.18 0.97 -22.17
C GLU A 19 -9.02 0.88 -20.88
N ASN A 20 -8.39 1.05 -19.72
CA ASN A 20 -9.02 1.00 -18.41
C ASN A 20 -8.43 2.10 -17.51
N PRO A 21 -8.71 3.39 -17.80
CA PRO A 21 -8.05 4.50 -17.15
C PRO A 21 -8.33 4.52 -15.64
N ALA A 22 -7.48 5.21 -14.90
CA ALA A 22 -7.76 5.50 -13.49
C ALA A 22 -9.06 6.30 -13.37
N ARG A 23 -9.78 6.09 -12.28
CA ARG A 23 -11.04 6.80 -12.05
C ARG A 23 -10.74 8.26 -11.72
N ASP A 24 -11.49 9.16 -12.35
CA ASP A 24 -11.42 10.61 -12.09
C ASP A 24 -12.78 11.07 -11.55
N GLU A 25 -13.23 10.42 -10.47
CA GLU A 25 -14.44 10.74 -9.74
C GLU A 25 -14.06 11.31 -8.37
N ASP A 26 -14.98 12.06 -7.74
CA ASP A 26 -14.83 12.61 -6.39
C ASP A 26 -14.96 11.53 -5.30
N THR A 27 -14.49 10.29 -5.53
CA THR A 27 -14.49 9.19 -4.55
C THR A 27 -13.36 8.18 -4.82
N LEU A 28 -12.95 7.43 -3.79
CA LEU A 28 -12.03 6.30 -3.96
C LEU A 28 -12.73 5.12 -4.64
N ASP A 29 -12.13 4.58 -5.70
CA ASP A 29 -12.50 3.25 -6.22
C ASP A 29 -11.98 2.15 -5.29
N PHE A 30 -12.59 2.02 -4.12
CA PHE A 30 -12.10 1.12 -3.07
C PHE A 30 -12.16 -0.35 -3.51
N GLN A 31 -13.10 -0.70 -4.40
CA GLN A 31 -13.23 -2.07 -4.93
C GLN A 31 -12.06 -2.41 -5.84
N ARG A 32 -11.72 -1.51 -6.77
CA ARG A 32 -10.55 -1.68 -7.65
C ARG A 32 -9.26 -1.69 -6.85
N CYS A 33 -9.09 -0.73 -5.94
CA CYS A 33 -7.93 -0.68 -5.05
C CYS A 33 -7.80 -1.96 -4.22
N ALA A 34 -8.90 -2.50 -3.69
CA ALA A 34 -8.88 -3.71 -2.88
C ALA A 34 -8.44 -4.92 -3.70
N ARG A 35 -8.89 -5.05 -4.95
CA ARG A 35 -8.44 -6.12 -5.85
C ARG A 35 -6.95 -6.06 -6.12
N LEU A 36 -6.42 -4.87 -6.41
CA LEU A 36 -4.99 -4.66 -6.64
C LEU A 36 -4.15 -4.93 -5.38
N HIS A 37 -4.61 -4.45 -4.23
CA HIS A 37 -3.99 -4.73 -2.93
C HIS A 37 -3.95 -6.24 -2.63
N ASN A 38 -5.09 -6.92 -2.76
CA ASN A 38 -5.22 -8.34 -2.46
C ASN A 38 -4.37 -9.20 -3.38
N TYR A 39 -4.16 -8.79 -4.63
CA TYR A 39 -3.21 -9.44 -5.53
C TYR A 39 -1.78 -9.38 -4.99
N LEU A 40 -1.32 -8.21 -4.53
CA LEU A 40 0.02 -8.04 -3.95
C LEU A 40 0.19 -8.91 -2.69
N VAL A 41 -0.82 -8.95 -1.81
CA VAL A 41 -0.82 -9.80 -0.61
C VAL A 41 -0.79 -11.29 -0.99
N ALA A 42 -1.62 -11.71 -1.95
CA ALA A 42 -1.65 -13.09 -2.42
C ALA A 42 -0.32 -13.50 -3.07
N TYR A 43 0.30 -12.61 -3.86
CA TYR A 43 1.61 -12.82 -4.46
C TYR A 43 2.69 -13.05 -3.38
N ALA A 44 2.74 -12.19 -2.37
CA ALA A 44 3.65 -12.32 -1.24
C ALA A 44 3.43 -13.63 -0.48
N TYR A 45 2.17 -13.98 -0.21
CA TYR A 45 1.80 -15.23 0.45
C TYR A 45 2.29 -16.45 -0.33
N MET A 46 2.04 -16.48 -1.64
CA MET A 46 2.45 -17.57 -2.52
C MET A 46 3.97 -17.74 -2.53
N ALA A 47 4.72 -16.65 -2.71
CA ALA A 47 6.18 -16.67 -2.69
C ALA A 47 6.74 -17.17 -1.35
N ARG A 48 6.18 -16.70 -0.23
CA ARG A 48 6.59 -17.12 1.12
C ARG A 48 6.38 -18.61 1.37
N ASN A 49 5.28 -19.16 0.90
CA ASN A 49 4.89 -20.55 1.15
C ASN A 49 5.32 -21.51 0.03
N GLY A 50 5.90 -21.00 -1.07
CA GLY A 50 6.27 -21.80 -2.23
C GLY A 50 5.05 -22.41 -2.93
N THR A 51 3.90 -21.72 -2.94
CA THR A 51 2.67 -22.19 -3.59
C THR A 51 2.33 -21.36 -4.81
N ASN A 52 1.56 -21.93 -5.74
CA ASN A 52 1.03 -21.22 -6.91
C ASN A 52 -0.44 -20.80 -6.74
N THR A 53 -1.00 -21.04 -5.57
CA THR A 53 -2.39 -20.71 -5.24
C THR A 53 -2.43 -20.18 -3.82
N PRO A 54 -3.07 -19.01 -3.57
CA PRO A 54 -3.22 -18.48 -2.23
C PRO A 54 -4.24 -19.30 -1.44
N ASN A 55 -3.98 -19.49 -0.14
CA ASN A 55 -4.96 -20.03 0.79
C ASN A 55 -5.81 -18.88 1.34
N LEU A 56 -7.06 -18.79 0.89
CA LEU A 56 -7.93 -17.67 1.23
C LEU A 56 -8.43 -17.70 2.66
N ASP A 57 -8.61 -18.90 3.24
CA ASP A 57 -8.95 -19.03 4.65
C ASP A 57 -7.82 -18.52 5.53
N ALA A 58 -6.57 -18.82 5.17
CA ALA A 58 -5.40 -18.30 5.86
C ALA A 58 -5.31 -16.77 5.76
N LEU A 59 -5.49 -16.21 4.56
CA LEU A 59 -5.49 -14.75 4.35
C LEU A 59 -6.63 -14.05 5.11
N ALA A 60 -7.84 -14.62 5.10
CA ALA A 60 -8.99 -14.08 5.81
C ALA A 60 -8.79 -14.14 7.34
N SER A 61 -8.24 -15.24 7.86
CA SER A 61 -7.94 -15.40 9.29
C SER A 61 -6.86 -14.43 9.80
N GLY A 62 -6.01 -13.95 8.90
CA GLY A 62 -4.95 -12.98 9.19
C GLY A 62 -5.41 -11.52 9.17
N SER A 63 -6.66 -11.21 8.79
CA SER A 63 -7.15 -9.82 8.79
C SER A 63 -7.09 -9.25 10.20
N TRP A 64 -6.09 -8.42 10.48
CA TRP A 64 -5.69 -8.06 11.84
C TRP A 64 -5.96 -6.58 12.17
N PHE A 65 -5.88 -5.70 11.17
CA PHE A 65 -5.76 -4.26 11.40
C PHE A 65 -6.93 -3.66 12.21
N PHE A 66 -8.18 -4.02 11.89
CA PHE A 66 -9.37 -3.57 12.63
C PHE A 66 -9.90 -4.59 13.67
N ASN A 67 -9.30 -5.78 13.74
CA ASN A 67 -9.70 -6.81 14.69
C ASN A 67 -8.95 -6.73 16.02
N GLN A 68 -8.01 -5.79 16.16
CA GLN A 68 -7.43 -5.46 17.46
C GLN A 68 -8.41 -4.62 18.30
N PRO A 69 -8.51 -4.88 19.62
CA PRO A 69 -9.16 -3.97 20.55
C PRO A 69 -8.29 -2.71 20.69
N ASN A 70 -8.35 -1.83 19.70
CA ASN A 70 -7.75 -0.52 19.73
C ASN A 70 -8.88 0.47 20.00
N GLU A 71 -8.81 1.16 21.14
CA GLU A 71 -9.86 2.03 21.68
C GLU A 71 -10.25 3.19 20.74
N ASN A 72 -9.47 3.43 19.67
CA ASN A 72 -9.65 4.54 18.74
C ASN A 72 -10.11 4.15 17.32
N ILE A 73 -10.38 2.87 17.02
CA ILE A 73 -10.79 2.45 15.66
C ILE A 73 -12.06 3.17 15.22
N GLU A 74 -13.09 3.19 16.06
CA GLU A 74 -14.37 3.84 15.74
C GLU A 74 -14.21 5.35 15.55
N VAL A 75 -13.30 5.97 16.31
CA VAL A 75 -12.97 7.39 16.20
C VAL A 75 -12.30 7.69 14.86
N ILE A 76 -11.33 6.85 14.45
CA ILE A 76 -10.68 6.99 13.14
C ILE A 76 -11.72 6.79 12.04
N ARG A 77 -12.51 5.71 12.09
CA ARG A 77 -13.53 5.41 11.06
C ARG A 77 -14.56 6.50 10.89
N ALA A 78 -14.96 7.18 11.98
CA ALA A 78 -15.90 8.30 11.92
C ALA A 78 -15.35 9.53 11.19
N ARG A 79 -14.03 9.65 11.06
CA ARG A 79 -13.31 10.77 10.42
C ARG A 79 -12.84 10.42 9.00
N LEU A 80 -12.97 9.16 8.58
CA LEU A 80 -12.63 8.74 7.24
C LEU A 80 -13.77 8.99 6.27
N ASP A 81 -13.43 9.40 5.04
CA ASP A 81 -14.36 9.40 3.91
C ASP A 81 -15.01 8.01 3.74
N PRO A 82 -16.31 7.90 3.42
CA PRO A 82 -17.00 6.62 3.33
C PRO A 82 -16.36 5.61 2.38
N SER A 83 -15.79 6.06 1.26
CA SER A 83 -15.13 5.19 0.28
C SER A 83 -13.80 4.66 0.83
N LEU A 84 -13.03 5.51 1.50
CA LEU A 84 -11.79 5.12 2.18
C LEU A 84 -12.06 4.20 3.39
N ASN A 85 -13.16 4.43 4.12
CA ASN A 85 -13.57 3.60 5.25
C ASN A 85 -14.01 2.19 4.82
N SER A 86 -14.54 2.05 3.59
CA SER A 86 -14.93 0.76 3.01
C SER A 86 -13.75 -0.08 2.50
N PHE A 87 -12.61 0.57 2.24
CA PHE A 87 -11.42 -0.08 1.68
C PHE A 87 -10.84 -1.17 2.61
N PRO A 88 -10.61 -0.92 3.91
CA PRO A 88 -10.09 -1.94 4.82
C PRO A 88 -10.95 -3.19 4.97
N ASP A 89 -12.27 -3.04 4.86
CA ASP A 89 -13.21 -4.16 4.97
C ASP A 89 -13.16 -5.09 3.74
N SER A 90 -12.45 -4.65 2.70
CA SER A 90 -12.33 -5.31 1.40
C SER A 90 -10.95 -5.93 1.15
N ILE A 91 -9.99 -5.76 2.07
CA ILE A 91 -8.60 -6.19 1.88
C ILE A 91 -8.14 -7.26 2.89
N TYR A 92 -7.13 -8.03 2.47
CA TYR A 92 -6.36 -8.89 3.35
C TYR A 92 -5.22 -8.12 4.02
N ASP A 93 -4.80 -8.54 5.21
CA ASP A 93 -3.69 -7.90 5.92
C ASP A 93 -2.34 -8.20 5.22
N PRO A 94 -1.51 -7.19 4.93
CA PRO A 94 -0.27 -7.38 4.20
C PRO A 94 0.92 -7.87 5.05
N THR A 95 0.70 -8.55 6.18
CA THR A 95 1.78 -8.95 7.10
C THR A 95 2.63 -10.12 6.58
N PRO A 96 3.96 -10.12 6.78
CA PRO A 96 4.76 -9.17 7.58
C PRO A 96 5.33 -7.97 6.79
N GLY A 97 5.00 -7.79 5.51
CA GLY A 97 5.55 -6.73 4.67
C GLY A 97 4.79 -6.60 3.34
N PHE A 98 4.17 -5.45 3.08
CA PHE A 98 3.26 -5.28 1.95
C PHE A 98 3.93 -5.26 0.59
N PHE A 99 4.94 -4.40 0.41
CA PHE A 99 5.70 -4.26 -0.82
C PHE A 99 7.11 -3.76 -0.49
N TYR A 100 8.02 -3.72 -1.46
CA TYR A 100 9.41 -3.36 -1.21
C TYR A 100 9.58 -2.04 -0.41
N TRP A 101 8.78 -1.02 -0.74
CA TRP A 101 8.85 0.28 -0.06
C TRP A 101 7.91 0.46 1.13
N VAL A 102 6.89 -0.38 1.28
CA VAL A 102 5.82 -0.19 2.27
C VAL A 102 5.65 -1.44 3.14
N SER A 103 5.56 -1.24 4.45
CA SER A 103 5.59 -2.33 5.41
C SER A 103 4.20 -2.87 5.76
N ARG A 104 3.22 -2.00 6.00
CA ARG A 104 1.89 -2.41 6.49
C ARG A 104 0.82 -1.38 6.21
N LEU A 105 -0.44 -1.81 6.34
CA LEU A 105 -1.59 -0.91 6.42
C LEU A 105 -1.50 -0.08 7.72
N ARG A 106 -1.74 1.23 7.62
CA ARG A 106 -1.62 2.19 8.73
C ARG A 106 -2.92 2.93 9.05
N MET A 107 -3.71 3.30 8.04
CA MET A 107 -5.00 4.02 8.15
C MET A 107 -5.05 5.01 9.31
N LYS A 108 -4.11 5.96 9.34
CA LYS A 108 -4.00 6.94 10.42
C LYS A 108 -4.00 8.35 9.86
N LEU A 109 -4.75 9.25 10.49
CA LEU A 109 -4.78 10.64 10.08
C LEU A 109 -3.40 11.30 10.30
N ALA A 110 -3.08 12.26 9.45
CA ALA A 110 -1.81 12.95 9.47
C ALA A 110 -1.63 13.74 10.78
N ASP A 111 -2.68 14.40 11.28
CA ASP A 111 -2.65 15.11 12.58
C ASP A 111 -2.12 14.28 13.75
N GLU A 112 -2.49 12.99 13.83
CA GLU A 112 -2.05 12.09 14.87
C GLU A 112 -0.66 11.50 14.60
N SER A 113 -0.19 11.57 13.35
CA SER A 113 1.11 11.01 12.90
C SER A 113 2.23 12.06 12.93
N PHE A 114 1.88 13.34 12.90
CA PHE A 114 2.77 14.48 12.89
C PHE A 114 2.49 15.45 14.06
N PRO A 115 2.76 15.05 15.31
CA PRO A 115 2.49 15.88 16.49
C PRO A 115 3.50 17.03 16.71
N LEU A 116 4.45 17.27 15.80
CA LEU A 116 5.44 18.34 15.94
C LEU A 116 4.93 19.65 15.32
N GLU A 117 5.27 20.76 15.96
CA GLU A 117 4.66 22.08 15.86
C GLU A 117 4.78 22.77 14.48
N ASP A 118 5.49 22.18 13.52
CA ASP A 118 5.70 22.67 12.15
C ASP A 118 5.00 21.79 11.08
N ASN A 119 3.88 21.17 11.42
CA ASN A 119 3.04 20.49 10.43
C ASN A 119 2.11 21.52 9.76
N ASP A 120 2.54 22.03 8.61
CA ASP A 120 1.90 23.09 7.81
C ASP A 120 0.72 22.61 6.94
N PHE A 121 0.33 21.32 7.00
CA PHE A 121 -0.89 20.85 6.33
C PHE A 121 -2.11 21.63 6.85
N GLU A 122 -2.71 22.48 6.01
CA GLU A 122 -4.05 23.04 6.24
C GLU A 122 -5.07 21.88 6.26
N ASP A 123 -6.00 21.90 7.23
CA ASP A 123 -7.02 20.86 7.43
C ASP A 123 -6.48 19.44 7.65
N LYS A 124 -5.76 19.21 8.75
CA LYS A 124 -5.05 17.95 9.05
C LYS A 124 -5.93 16.68 9.10
N GLU A 125 -7.26 16.80 9.20
CA GLU A 125 -8.20 15.67 9.07
C GLU A 125 -8.37 15.21 7.60
N ARG A 126 -7.94 16.04 6.65
CA ARG A 126 -7.99 15.79 5.21
C ARG A 126 -7.01 14.73 4.76
N VAL A 127 -5.88 14.54 5.44
CA VAL A 127 -4.81 13.65 4.99
C VAL A 127 -4.71 12.39 5.84
N VAL A 128 -4.68 11.23 5.19
CA VAL A 128 -4.60 9.91 5.82
C VAL A 128 -3.35 9.20 5.32
N VAL A 129 -2.51 8.70 6.23
CA VAL A 129 -1.45 7.75 5.91
C VAL A 129 -2.06 6.35 5.78
N ILE A 130 -2.15 5.84 4.55
CA ILE A 130 -2.76 4.53 4.24
C ILE A 130 -1.75 3.40 4.50
N TYR A 131 -0.50 3.55 4.08
CA TYR A 131 0.56 2.55 4.25
C TYR A 131 1.79 3.16 4.90
N ASP A 132 2.41 2.47 5.86
CA ASP A 132 3.71 2.89 6.42
C ASP A 132 4.85 2.57 5.43
N THR A 133 5.83 3.47 5.29
CA THR A 133 7.11 3.13 4.63
C THR A 133 7.82 2.00 5.40
N SER A 134 8.61 1.20 4.68
CA SER A 134 9.47 0.21 5.30
C SER A 134 10.53 0.88 6.19
N PRO A 135 10.65 0.52 7.48
CA PRO A 135 11.63 1.14 8.39
C PRO A 135 13.08 0.83 8.00
N TYR A 136 13.29 -0.16 7.12
CA TYR A 136 14.60 -0.49 6.58
C TYR A 136 15.11 0.50 5.52
N LEU A 137 14.26 1.42 5.06
CA LEU A 137 14.63 2.42 4.06
C LEU A 137 15.14 3.73 4.66
N GLY A 138 14.92 3.97 5.95
CA GLY A 138 15.42 5.17 6.62
C GLY A 138 14.64 5.56 7.88
N SER A 139 15.06 6.67 8.48
CA SER A 139 14.33 7.38 9.55
C SER A 139 13.23 8.28 8.97
N HIS A 140 12.38 8.85 9.84
CA HIS A 140 11.36 9.83 9.46
C HIS A 140 10.45 9.36 8.31
N CYS A 141 10.04 8.10 8.36
CA CYS A 141 9.13 7.48 7.39
C CYS A 141 7.73 8.12 7.43
N LEU A 142 7.17 8.40 6.24
CA LEU A 142 5.80 8.92 6.08
C LEU A 142 4.86 7.90 5.43
N GLY A 143 5.32 7.19 4.41
CA GLY A 143 4.48 6.22 3.72
C GLY A 143 3.60 6.82 2.65
N VAL A 144 2.54 6.10 2.26
CA VAL A 144 1.57 6.55 1.27
C VAL A 144 0.53 7.41 1.97
N VAL A 145 0.45 8.67 1.56
CA VAL A 145 -0.53 9.65 2.03
C VAL A 145 -1.71 9.72 1.07
N TYR A 146 -2.89 10.02 1.58
CA TYR A 146 -4.11 10.14 0.82
C TYR A 146 -4.89 11.37 1.26
N ASP A 147 -5.24 12.19 0.29
CA ASP A 147 -6.06 13.39 0.45
C ASP A 147 -7.53 13.01 0.28
N GLN A 148 -8.27 13.06 1.39
CA GLN A 148 -9.68 12.74 1.45
C GLN A 148 -10.57 13.75 0.70
N LEU A 149 -10.09 14.98 0.46
CA LEU A 149 -10.86 15.99 -0.27
C LEU A 149 -10.76 15.78 -1.78
N ASN A 150 -9.56 15.43 -2.26
CA ASN A 150 -9.27 15.27 -3.69
C ASN A 150 -9.29 13.82 -4.17
N HIS A 151 -9.49 12.88 -3.24
CA HIS A 151 -9.51 11.44 -3.47
C HIS A 151 -8.26 10.89 -4.20
N ARG A 152 -7.08 11.44 -3.86
CA ARG A 152 -5.80 11.08 -4.47
C ARG A 152 -4.75 10.77 -3.44
N ALA A 153 -3.76 9.99 -3.85
CA ALA A 153 -2.64 9.55 -3.03
C ALA A 153 -1.31 10.08 -3.58
N SER A 154 -0.35 10.23 -2.68
CA SER A 154 1.05 10.45 -3.01
C SER A 154 1.96 9.57 -2.15
N PHE A 155 3.21 9.40 -2.59
CA PHE A 155 4.19 8.56 -1.89
C PHE A 155 5.53 9.28 -1.75
N PRO A 156 5.65 10.24 -0.81
CA PRO A 156 6.88 10.99 -0.57
C PRO A 156 7.98 10.17 0.11
N LEU A 157 7.69 8.93 0.55
CA LEU A 157 8.58 8.02 1.29
C LEU A 157 8.92 8.49 2.72
N THR A 158 9.42 9.72 2.87
CA THR A 158 9.84 10.33 4.14
C THR A 158 9.16 11.68 4.38
N ILE A 159 9.17 12.13 5.64
CA ILE A 159 8.65 13.44 6.05
C ILE A 159 9.46 14.57 5.41
N GLU A 160 10.76 14.39 5.21
CA GLU A 160 11.63 15.41 4.62
C GLU A 160 11.30 15.70 3.14
N ASN A 161 10.49 14.84 2.51
CA ASN A 161 10.07 15.00 1.12
C ASN A 161 8.64 15.54 0.97
N THR A 162 8.00 16.01 2.05
CA THR A 162 6.65 16.59 1.97
C THR A 162 6.59 17.84 1.11
N GLU A 163 7.69 18.61 1.01
CA GLU A 163 7.81 19.77 0.10
C GLU A 163 7.60 19.41 -1.38
N SER A 164 7.68 18.14 -1.75
CA SER A 164 7.41 17.69 -3.13
C SER A 164 5.93 17.45 -3.42
N ILE A 165 5.08 17.47 -2.40
CA ILE A 165 3.65 17.17 -2.48
C ILE A 165 2.78 18.27 -1.86
N GLU A 166 3.39 19.25 -1.19
CA GLU A 166 2.75 20.38 -0.53
C GLU A 166 3.27 21.73 -1.03
N PRO A 167 2.40 22.73 -1.23
CA PRO A 167 0.95 22.65 -1.11
C PRO A 167 0.32 21.85 -2.27
N VAL A 168 -0.76 21.10 -1.99
CA VAL A 168 -1.39 20.17 -2.95
C VAL A 168 -1.72 20.83 -4.30
N ALA A 169 -2.14 22.10 -4.28
CA ALA A 169 -2.49 22.84 -5.48
C ALA A 169 -1.29 23.13 -6.40
N GLU A 170 -0.09 23.26 -5.86
CA GLU A 170 1.14 23.53 -6.61
C GLU A 170 1.82 22.24 -7.09
N HIS A 171 1.58 21.12 -6.39
CA HIS A 171 2.22 19.82 -6.64
C HIS A 171 1.23 18.76 -7.13
N TRP A 172 0.15 19.16 -7.79
CA TRP A 172 -0.94 18.28 -8.21
C TRP A 172 -0.48 17.10 -9.10
N ASP A 173 0.59 17.29 -9.86
CA ASP A 173 1.22 16.26 -10.70
C ASP A 173 1.84 15.11 -9.90
N MET A 174 2.03 15.29 -8.59
CA MET A 174 2.52 14.27 -7.65
C MET A 174 1.39 13.53 -6.92
N TRP A 175 0.12 13.82 -7.24
CA TRP A 175 -1.07 13.22 -6.63
C TRP A 175 -1.85 12.37 -7.64
N PHE A 176 -1.94 11.07 -7.36
CA PHE A 176 -2.49 10.06 -8.28
C PHE A 176 -3.65 9.29 -7.63
N PRO A 177 -4.64 8.80 -8.39
CA PRO A 177 -5.58 7.82 -7.88
C PRO A 177 -4.83 6.61 -7.30
N LEU A 178 -5.27 6.08 -6.16
CA LEU A 178 -4.55 5.03 -5.44
C LEU A 178 -4.34 3.77 -6.30
N GLU A 179 -5.31 3.44 -7.16
CA GLU A 179 -5.21 2.33 -8.10
C GLU A 179 -4.05 2.49 -9.10
N THR A 180 -3.62 3.72 -9.37
CA THR A 180 -2.46 4.01 -10.24
C THR A 180 -1.17 3.59 -9.55
N ILE A 181 -1.00 3.94 -8.27
CA ILE A 181 0.17 3.57 -7.47
C ILE A 181 0.24 2.04 -7.32
N LEU A 182 -0.88 1.40 -6.98
CA LEU A 182 -0.94 -0.06 -6.83
C LEU A 182 -0.68 -0.77 -8.17
N THR A 183 -1.22 -0.25 -9.27
CA THR A 183 -0.96 -0.76 -10.62
C THR A 183 0.52 -0.67 -10.98
N LEU A 184 1.18 0.45 -10.68
CA LEU A 184 2.61 0.63 -10.93
C LEU A 184 3.45 -0.42 -10.20
N TRP A 185 3.15 -0.68 -8.93
CA TRP A 185 3.83 -1.72 -8.15
C TRP A 185 3.64 -3.12 -8.75
N ILE A 186 2.44 -3.42 -9.22
CA ILE A 186 2.16 -4.68 -9.92
C ILE A 186 2.93 -4.77 -11.24
N HIS A 187 3.05 -3.68 -12.00
CA HIS A 187 3.88 -3.66 -13.19
C HIS A 187 5.34 -3.94 -12.87
N MET A 188 5.88 -3.37 -11.78
CA MET A 188 7.24 -3.66 -11.33
C MET A 188 7.44 -5.14 -10.97
N LEU A 189 6.43 -5.80 -10.39
CA LEU A 189 6.45 -7.26 -10.20
C LEU A 189 6.48 -8.01 -11.52
N ARG A 190 5.61 -7.65 -12.46
CA ARG A 190 5.51 -8.32 -13.76
C ARG A 190 6.76 -8.15 -14.61
N MET A 191 7.45 -7.02 -14.47
CA MET A 191 8.74 -6.76 -15.13
C MET A 191 9.92 -7.44 -14.44
N GLY A 192 9.73 -8.03 -13.25
CA GLY A 192 10.80 -8.62 -12.47
C GLY A 192 11.74 -7.60 -11.82
N LYS A 193 11.39 -6.30 -11.83
CA LYS A 193 12.15 -5.26 -11.13
C LYS A 193 12.03 -5.38 -9.61
N ILE A 194 10.89 -5.88 -9.15
CA ILE A 194 10.70 -6.30 -7.76
C ILE A 194 10.23 -7.76 -7.78
N THR A 195 10.76 -8.58 -6.89
CA THR A 195 10.35 -9.97 -6.73
C THR A 195 10.17 -10.30 -5.26
N ALA A 196 9.39 -11.32 -4.94
CA ALA A 196 9.34 -11.89 -3.60
C ALA A 196 10.25 -13.13 -3.53
N ASP A 197 11.19 -13.15 -2.58
CA ASP A 197 12.08 -14.28 -2.35
C ASP A 197 12.19 -14.57 -0.84
N PRO A 198 11.70 -15.73 -0.35
CA PRO A 198 11.77 -16.07 1.06
C PRO A 198 13.18 -16.50 1.50
N ARG A 199 14.12 -16.72 0.57
CA ARG A 199 15.49 -17.11 0.91
C ARG A 199 16.19 -15.95 1.62
N ASN A 200 16.86 -16.27 2.71
CA ASN A 200 17.74 -15.33 3.40
C ASN A 200 19.03 -15.14 2.57
N GLU A 201 19.65 -13.97 2.64
CA GLU A 201 20.91 -13.64 1.95
C GLU A 201 22.00 -14.70 2.16
N ARG A 202 22.07 -15.29 3.37
CA ARG A 202 23.04 -16.35 3.71
C ARG A 202 22.87 -17.64 2.89
N ASN A 203 21.72 -17.84 2.28
CA ASN A 203 21.39 -19.00 1.45
C ASN A 203 21.55 -18.72 -0.05
N LEU A 204 22.04 -17.54 -0.41
CA LEU A 204 22.29 -17.14 -1.80
C LEU A 204 23.76 -17.35 -2.17
N SER A 205 24.02 -17.50 -3.46
CA SER A 205 25.36 -17.34 -3.99
C SER A 205 25.84 -15.88 -3.86
N ASN A 206 27.16 -15.65 -3.89
CA ASN A 206 27.73 -14.29 -3.84
C ASN A 206 27.26 -13.40 -5.00
N GLU A 207 26.98 -13.99 -6.17
CA GLU A 207 26.47 -13.27 -7.33
C GLU A 207 25.01 -12.84 -7.12
N GLU A 208 24.15 -13.74 -6.66
CA GLU A 208 22.76 -13.41 -6.32
C GLU A 208 22.68 -12.32 -5.23
N ALA A 209 23.51 -12.41 -4.19
CA ALA A 209 23.51 -11.45 -3.09
C ALA A 209 23.95 -10.04 -3.50
N THR A 210 24.83 -9.91 -4.50
CA THR A 210 25.29 -8.59 -4.97
C THR A 210 24.42 -8.00 -6.09
N SER A 211 23.61 -8.83 -6.76
CA SER A 211 22.73 -8.43 -7.86
C SER A 211 21.40 -7.78 -7.43
N ARG A 212 21.07 -7.83 -6.14
CA ARG A 212 19.77 -7.40 -5.61
C ARG A 212 19.89 -6.76 -4.24
N HIS A 213 18.91 -5.95 -3.86
CA HIS A 213 18.73 -5.49 -2.49
C HIS A 213 17.46 -6.10 -1.88
N GLN A 214 17.55 -6.68 -0.68
CA GLN A 214 16.44 -7.40 -0.06
C GLN A 214 15.96 -6.72 1.23
N ILE A 215 14.64 -6.50 1.33
CA ILE A 215 13.95 -6.01 2.52
C ILE A 215 12.85 -7.00 2.87
N GLY A 216 13.09 -7.78 3.92
CA GLY A 216 12.18 -8.86 4.31
C GLY A 216 12.00 -9.87 3.16
N LEU A 217 10.77 -9.99 2.67
CA LEU A 217 10.42 -10.87 1.55
C LEU A 217 10.75 -10.26 0.18
N TRP A 218 10.86 -8.94 0.07
CA TRP A 218 10.93 -8.25 -1.22
C TRP A 218 12.36 -7.98 -1.65
N CYS A 219 12.66 -8.26 -2.91
CA CYS A 219 13.94 -7.96 -3.55
C CYS A 219 13.75 -6.92 -4.65
N TRP A 220 14.60 -5.91 -4.68
CA TRP A 220 14.75 -4.98 -5.78
C TRP A 220 15.93 -5.37 -6.66
N HIS A 221 15.71 -5.35 -7.98
CA HIS A 221 16.70 -5.64 -9.01
C HIS A 221 16.98 -4.36 -9.83
N PRO A 222 18.20 -3.78 -9.72
CA PRO A 222 18.58 -2.56 -10.44
C PRO A 222 18.35 -2.62 -11.96
#